data_AF-A0A2N5X2W1-F1
#
_entry.id   AF-A0A2N5X2W1-F1
#
_cell.length_a   1.000
_cell.length_b   1.000
_cell.length_c   1.000
_cell.angle_alpha   90.00
_cell.angle_beta   90.00
_cell.angle_gamma   90.00
#
_symmetry.space_group_name_H-M   'P 1'
#
loop_
_entity.id
_entity.type
_entity.pdbx_description
1 polymer ?
#
loop_
_entity_poly.entity_id
_entity_poly.type
_entity_poly.pdbx_seq_one_letter_code
_entity_poly.pdbx_strand_id
1 'polypeptide(L)'
;MLAACSSDISLAKQAVEDSLTITTDLEFQELDAYPGNVVCGSFSAYVSYSEPRQLNQPFIVANGALNKRPSEDDWQFYCNDDQASALYAVTGIGPFTADSTELIKITADFALIADALEAYYRDNYYYPSAEQGLQALVEKPTSGRQLGSYRDGGYLDAVPTDPWGHAYRYEEEQWGRTKGSFVLKTLGLSAQPGGDGANADISSRVLPYLQHLARMQGVD
;
A
#
# COMPACT_ATOMS: atom_id res chain seq x y z
N MET A 1 -8.74 29.50 9.47
CA MET A 1 -8.68 28.28 8.64
C MET A 1 -9.34 27.14 9.39
N LEU A 2 -10.67 27.02 9.34
CA LEU A 2 -11.45 25.97 10.05
C LEU A 2 -12.47 25.26 9.13
N ALA A 3 -12.44 25.54 7.82
CA ALA A 3 -13.42 25.01 6.87
C ALA A 3 -13.04 23.62 6.29
N ALA A 4 -11.75 23.25 6.30
CA ALA A 4 -11.26 22.02 5.67
C ALA A 4 -11.66 20.74 6.43
N CYS A 5 -11.64 20.74 7.77
CA CYS A 5 -11.99 19.54 8.55
C CYS A 5 -13.44 19.07 8.32
N SER A 6 -14.36 20.01 8.00
CA SER A 6 -15.76 19.66 7.76
C SER A 6 -15.99 18.99 6.40
N SER A 7 -15.19 19.31 5.38
CA SER A 7 -15.33 18.69 4.06
C SER A 7 -14.81 17.27 4.04
N ASP A 8 -13.67 17.00 4.69
CA ASP A 8 -13.04 15.68 4.67
C ASP A 8 -13.92 14.65 5.40
N ILE A 9 -14.45 15.02 6.57
CA ILE A 9 -15.40 14.19 7.31
C ILE A 9 -16.67 13.93 6.49
N SER A 10 -17.17 14.93 5.75
CA SER A 10 -18.36 14.75 4.91
C SER A 10 -18.08 13.80 3.74
N LEU A 11 -16.92 13.93 3.09
CA LEU A 11 -16.49 13.01 2.03
C LEU A 11 -16.30 11.58 2.56
N ALA A 12 -15.74 11.44 3.76
CA ALA A 12 -15.55 10.14 4.39
C ALA A 12 -16.88 9.45 4.73
N LYS A 13 -17.87 10.21 5.23
CA LYS A 13 -19.23 9.70 5.43
C LYS A 13 -19.86 9.24 4.12
N GLN A 14 -19.75 10.06 3.06
CA GLN A 14 -20.27 9.70 1.75
C GLN A 14 -19.64 8.40 1.23
N ALA A 15 -18.32 8.24 1.38
CA ALA A 15 -17.63 7.02 0.96
C ALA A 15 -18.17 5.78 1.70
N VAL A 16 -18.47 5.90 3.00
CA VAL A 16 -19.10 4.82 3.77
C VAL A 16 -20.52 4.55 3.27
N GLU A 17 -21.35 5.59 3.12
CA GLU A 17 -22.72 5.50 2.61
C GLU A 17 -22.79 4.80 1.25
N ASP A 18 -21.96 5.22 0.29
CA ASP A 18 -21.90 4.65 -1.06
C ASP A 18 -21.48 3.17 -1.06
N SER A 19 -20.79 2.73 -0.01
CA SER A 19 -20.34 1.35 0.14
C SER A 19 -21.37 0.41 0.78
N LEU A 20 -22.52 0.94 1.20
CA LEU A 20 -23.56 0.21 1.94
C LEU A 20 -24.84 0.10 1.11
N THR A 21 -25.50 -1.05 1.23
CA THR A 21 -26.81 -1.27 0.59
C THR A 21 -27.96 -0.65 1.41
N ILE A 22 -27.78 -0.56 2.73
CA ILE A 22 -28.77 -0.08 3.69
C ILE A 22 -28.13 1.08 4.47
N THR A 23 -28.73 2.26 4.39
CA THR A 23 -28.22 3.48 5.06
C THR A 23 -29.18 4.05 6.09
N THR A 24 -30.39 3.49 6.21
CA THR A 24 -31.46 4.01 7.08
C THR A 24 -31.14 4.01 8.57
N ASP A 25 -30.22 3.15 9.01
CA ASP A 25 -29.77 3.04 10.42
C ASP A 25 -28.27 3.35 10.59
N LEU A 26 -27.66 3.96 9.57
CA LEU A 26 -26.24 4.28 9.59
C LEU A 26 -25.97 5.39 10.60
N GLU A 27 -25.15 5.05 11.59
CA GLU A 27 -24.70 5.96 12.63
C GLU A 27 -23.18 6.04 12.60
N PHE A 28 -22.64 7.26 12.62
CA PHE A 28 -21.19 7.48 12.71
C PHE A 28 -20.80 7.92 14.12
N GLN A 29 -19.62 7.50 14.57
CA GLN A 29 -19.06 7.81 15.88
C GLN A 29 -17.55 8.06 15.77
N GLU A 30 -17.00 8.86 16.69
CA GLU A 30 -15.55 9.08 16.84
C GLU A 30 -14.86 9.48 15.51
N LEU A 31 -15.46 10.45 14.81
CA LEU A 31 -14.95 10.92 13.52
C LEU A 31 -13.89 12.00 13.72
N ASP A 32 -12.63 11.64 13.48
CA ASP A 32 -11.48 12.53 13.60
C ASP A 32 -10.74 12.64 12.26
N ALA A 33 -10.31 13.86 11.95
CA ALA A 33 -9.53 14.16 10.74
C ALA A 33 -8.05 14.28 11.10
N TYR A 34 -7.20 13.68 10.27
CA TYR A 34 -5.75 13.61 10.42
C TYR A 34 -5.05 14.19 9.18
N PRO A 35 -3.74 14.51 9.26
CA PRO A 35 -2.97 15.01 8.13
C PRO A 35 -3.11 14.14 6.87
N GLY A 36 -3.02 14.77 5.70
CA GLY A 36 -3.11 14.07 4.42
C GLY A 36 -4.53 13.72 3.97
N ASN A 37 -5.55 14.46 4.44
CA ASN A 37 -6.98 14.22 4.16
C ASN A 37 -7.42 12.82 4.61
N VAL A 38 -6.95 12.41 5.78
CA VAL A 38 -7.31 11.14 6.40
C VAL A 38 -8.45 11.37 7.37
N VAL A 39 -9.44 10.49 7.34
CA VAL A 39 -10.51 10.47 8.35
C VAL A 39 -10.60 9.07 8.94
N CYS A 40 -10.51 8.99 10.26
CA CYS A 40 -10.77 7.76 10.99
C CYS A 40 -12.03 7.90 11.81
N GLY A 41 -12.68 6.77 12.05
CA GLY A 41 -13.76 6.67 13.03
C GLY A 41 -14.44 5.33 12.95
N SER A 42 -15.67 5.28 13.43
CA SER A 42 -16.46 4.06 13.36
C SER A 42 -17.89 4.32 12.87
N PHE A 43 -18.51 3.28 12.35
CA PHE A 43 -19.92 3.30 12.00
C PHE A 43 -20.66 2.09 12.56
N SER A 44 -21.96 2.26 12.80
CA SER A 44 -22.88 1.16 13.11
C SER A 44 -23.99 1.13 12.07
N ALA A 45 -24.19 -0.02 11.43
CA ALA A 45 -25.19 -0.19 10.37
C ALA A 45 -25.51 -1.67 10.09
N TYR A 46 -26.67 -1.94 9.49
CA TYR A 46 -26.89 -3.19 8.78
C TYR A 46 -26.17 -3.15 7.43
N VAL A 47 -25.17 -4.00 7.25
CA VAL A 47 -24.43 -4.09 5.98
C VAL A 47 -25.15 -4.95 4.94
N SER A 48 -26.03 -5.85 5.39
CA SER A 48 -26.91 -6.69 4.58
C SER A 48 -28.15 -7.13 5.38
N TYR A 49 -29.18 -7.64 4.69
CA TYR A 49 -30.39 -8.19 5.35
C TYR A 49 -30.17 -9.53 6.06
N SER A 50 -29.06 -10.22 5.76
CA SER A 50 -28.76 -11.56 6.27
C SER A 50 -27.74 -11.59 7.40
N GLU A 51 -27.10 -10.45 7.68
CA GLU A 51 -26.05 -10.34 8.70
C GLU A 51 -26.52 -9.50 9.89
N PRO A 52 -25.98 -9.76 11.10
CA PRO A 52 -26.26 -8.92 12.24
C PRO A 52 -25.74 -7.50 11.99
N ARG A 53 -26.39 -6.52 12.64
CA ARG A 53 -25.95 -5.12 12.66
C ARG A 53 -24.49 -5.07 13.11
N GLN A 54 -23.65 -4.44 12.31
CA GLN A 54 -22.28 -4.15 12.71
C GLN A 54 -22.32 -2.99 13.70
N LEU A 55 -21.63 -3.13 14.83
CA LEU A 55 -21.56 -2.13 15.88
C LEU A 55 -20.14 -1.61 15.97
N ASN A 56 -19.97 -0.29 15.96
CA ASN A 56 -18.69 0.40 16.07
C ASN A 56 -17.62 -0.18 15.12
N GLN A 57 -18.00 -0.51 13.89
CA GLN A 57 -17.09 -1.01 12.87
C GLN A 57 -16.09 0.10 12.52
N PRO A 58 -14.78 -0.09 12.75
CA PRO A 58 -13.80 0.93 12.45
C PRO A 58 -13.66 1.11 10.94
N PHE A 59 -13.39 2.33 10.52
CA PHE A 59 -13.03 2.62 9.15
C PHE A 59 -11.99 3.74 9.07
N ILE A 60 -11.23 3.71 7.98
CA ILE A 60 -10.29 4.76 7.60
C ILE A 60 -10.60 5.15 6.17
N VAL A 61 -10.70 6.44 5.90
CA VAL A 61 -10.66 6.99 4.55
C VAL A 61 -9.32 7.67 4.39
N ALA A 62 -8.48 7.14 3.50
CA ALA A 62 -7.14 7.66 3.23
C ALA A 62 -6.84 7.53 1.74
N ASN A 63 -6.11 8.49 1.16
CA ASN A 63 -5.77 8.49 -0.26
C ASN A 63 -7.00 8.33 -1.19
N GLY A 64 -8.17 8.82 -0.77
CA GLY A 64 -9.43 8.68 -1.51
C GLY A 64 -10.06 7.28 -1.49
N ALA A 65 -9.51 6.34 -0.73
CA ALA A 65 -10.02 4.98 -0.60
C ALA A 65 -10.60 4.72 0.80
N LEU A 66 -11.76 4.07 0.84
CA LEU A 66 -12.38 3.60 2.09
C LEU A 66 -11.84 2.22 2.47
N ASN A 67 -11.26 2.11 3.66
CA ASN A 67 -10.97 0.86 4.33
C ASN A 67 -11.96 0.63 5.48
N LYS A 68 -12.90 -0.29 5.31
CA LYS A 68 -13.89 -0.66 6.36
C LYS A 68 -13.39 -1.68 7.37
N ARG A 69 -12.18 -2.19 7.20
CA ARG A 69 -11.55 -3.18 8.08
C ARG A 69 -10.06 -2.86 8.23
N PRO A 70 -9.73 -1.67 8.76
CA PRO A 70 -8.34 -1.28 8.96
C PRO A 70 -7.63 -2.29 9.86
N SER A 71 -6.38 -2.59 9.51
CA SER A 71 -5.49 -3.33 10.39
C SER A 71 -5.06 -2.47 11.58
N GLU A 72 -4.44 -3.09 12.59
CA GLU A 72 -3.87 -2.34 13.71
C GLU A 72 -2.77 -1.37 13.23
N ASP A 73 -1.92 -1.81 12.30
CA ASP A 73 -0.88 -0.98 11.69
C ASP A 73 -1.48 0.20 10.92
N ASP A 74 -2.57 -0.02 10.16
CA ASP A 74 -3.28 1.06 9.45
C ASP A 74 -3.78 2.11 10.45
N TRP A 75 -4.35 1.67 11.57
CA TRP A 75 -4.90 2.56 12.59
C TRP A 75 -3.79 3.35 13.29
N GLN A 76 -2.70 2.69 13.70
CA GLN A 76 -1.57 3.34 14.36
C GLN A 76 -0.87 4.36 13.45
N PHE A 77 -0.83 4.09 12.14
CA PHE A 77 -0.22 4.98 11.15
C PHE A 77 -1.15 6.15 10.78
N TYR A 78 -2.33 5.88 10.21
CA TYR A 78 -3.19 6.91 9.62
C TYR A 78 -3.88 7.78 10.67
N CYS A 79 -4.33 7.18 11.78
CA CYS A 79 -5.07 7.87 12.84
C CYS A 79 -4.12 8.50 13.87
N ASN A 80 -3.10 9.21 13.36
CA ASN A 80 -2.05 9.86 14.13
C ASN A 80 -1.74 11.25 13.54
N ASP A 81 -1.51 12.25 14.39
CA ASP A 81 -1.11 13.61 13.96
C ASP A 81 0.32 13.67 13.41
N ASP A 82 1.18 12.75 13.82
CA ASP A 82 2.57 12.59 13.36
C ASP A 82 2.78 11.19 12.76
N GLN A 83 2.18 10.98 11.59
CA GLN A 83 2.21 9.71 10.88
C GLN A 83 3.63 9.28 10.48
N ALA A 84 4.52 10.24 10.20
CA ALA A 84 5.92 9.95 9.88
C ALA A 84 6.65 9.34 11.09
N SER A 85 6.46 9.90 12.29
CA SER A 85 6.99 9.31 13.52
C SER A 85 6.30 8.00 13.87
N ALA A 86 5.00 7.85 13.61
CA ALA A 86 4.28 6.60 13.82
C ALA A 86 4.85 5.45 12.97
N LEU A 87 5.13 5.72 11.68
CA LEU A 87 5.78 4.75 10.81
C LEU A 87 7.16 4.35 11.35
N TYR A 88 7.97 5.33 11.72
CA TYR A 88 9.31 5.09 12.27
C TYR A 88 9.26 4.25 13.56
N ALA A 89 8.33 4.54 14.47
CA ALA A 89 8.20 3.84 15.74
C ALA A 89 7.87 2.35 15.57
N VAL A 90 7.08 1.98 14.55
CA VAL A 90 6.66 0.60 14.30
C VAL A 90 7.68 -0.16 13.43
N THR A 91 8.26 0.51 12.45
CA THR A 91 9.02 -0.15 11.37
C THR A 91 10.51 0.17 11.36
N GLY A 92 10.95 1.20 12.08
CA GLY A 92 12.29 1.77 11.98
C GLY A 92 12.53 2.57 10.69
N ILE A 93 11.54 2.69 9.80
CA ILE A 93 11.67 3.39 8.51
C ILE A 93 11.48 4.89 8.71
N GLY A 94 12.45 5.69 8.25
CA GLY A 94 12.34 7.15 8.25
C GLY A 94 13.03 7.85 9.43
N PRO A 95 12.53 9.03 9.86
CA PRO A 95 11.28 9.66 9.45
C PRO A 95 11.27 10.08 7.97
N PHE A 96 10.12 9.95 7.31
CA PHE A 96 9.95 10.38 5.93
C PHE A 96 9.76 11.90 5.88
N THR A 97 10.63 12.59 5.14
CA THR A 97 10.58 14.03 4.89
C THR A 97 10.75 14.31 3.40
N ALA A 98 10.52 15.55 2.97
CA ALA A 98 10.78 15.98 1.59
C ALA A 98 12.24 15.74 1.13
N ASP A 99 13.20 15.64 2.08
CA ASP A 99 14.61 15.40 1.80
C ASP A 99 15.00 13.91 1.82
N SER A 100 14.05 13.00 2.06
CA SER A 100 14.28 11.55 2.16
C SER A 100 14.46 10.90 0.79
N THR A 101 15.51 11.28 0.06
CA THR A 101 15.72 10.88 -1.34
C THR A 101 15.71 9.37 -1.57
N GLU A 102 16.23 8.59 -0.62
CA GLU A 102 16.26 7.14 -0.64
C GLU A 102 14.85 6.56 -0.52
N LEU A 103 14.04 7.06 0.41
CA LEU A 103 12.66 6.62 0.60
C LEU A 103 11.77 7.02 -0.59
N ILE A 104 11.96 8.23 -1.13
CA ILE A 104 11.27 8.70 -2.33
C ILE A 104 11.58 7.76 -3.51
N LYS A 105 12.87 7.46 -3.74
CA LYS A 105 13.27 6.53 -4.80
C LYS A 105 12.68 5.14 -4.60
N ILE A 106 12.76 4.58 -3.38
CA ILE A 106 12.19 3.25 -3.07
C ILE A 106 10.68 3.22 -3.31
N THR A 107 9.97 4.29 -2.93
CA THR A 107 8.52 4.42 -3.14
C THR A 107 8.18 4.39 -4.63
N ALA A 108 8.91 5.15 -5.45
CA ALA A 108 8.73 5.19 -6.89
C ALA A 108 9.07 3.85 -7.55
N ASP A 109 10.21 3.24 -7.20
CA ASP A 109 10.64 1.95 -7.74
C ASP A 109 9.66 0.82 -7.38
N PHE A 110 9.19 0.77 -6.13
CA PHE A 110 8.20 -0.22 -5.70
C PHE A 110 6.87 -0.05 -6.44
N ALA A 111 6.40 1.17 -6.64
CA ALA A 111 5.19 1.43 -7.41
C ALA A 111 5.36 0.97 -8.88
N LEU A 112 6.47 1.33 -9.51
CA LEU A 112 6.80 0.93 -10.88
C LEU A 112 6.87 -0.59 -11.06
N ILE A 113 7.58 -1.28 -10.16
CA ILE A 113 7.71 -2.75 -10.21
C ILE A 113 6.36 -3.41 -9.91
N ALA A 114 5.59 -2.91 -8.95
CA ALA A 114 4.27 -3.44 -8.61
C ALA A 114 3.30 -3.36 -9.80
N ASP A 115 3.25 -2.22 -10.49
CA ASP A 115 2.42 -2.04 -11.68
C ASP A 115 2.84 -2.99 -12.81
N ALA A 116 4.14 -3.19 -12.99
CA ALA A 116 4.67 -4.16 -13.96
C ALA A 116 4.33 -5.61 -13.61
N LEU A 117 4.39 -5.98 -12.32
CA LEU A 117 3.98 -7.30 -11.84
C LEU A 117 2.49 -7.55 -12.06
N GLU A 118 1.65 -6.55 -11.80
CA GLU A 118 0.21 -6.63 -12.04
C GLU A 118 -0.11 -6.72 -13.55
N ALA A 119 0.63 -6.02 -14.39
CA ALA A 119 0.53 -6.16 -15.83
C ALA A 119 0.95 -7.55 -16.31
N TYR A 120 2.07 -8.07 -15.79
CA TYR A 120 2.51 -9.44 -16.05
C TYR A 120 1.45 -10.47 -15.62
N TYR A 121 0.86 -10.29 -14.44
CA TYR A 121 -0.20 -11.18 -13.95
C TYR A 121 -1.43 -11.14 -14.84
N ARG A 122 -1.88 -9.97 -15.27
CA ARG A 122 -3.05 -9.82 -16.15
C ARG A 122 -2.88 -10.58 -17.47
N ASP A 123 -1.67 -10.57 -18.03
CA ASP A 123 -1.38 -11.17 -19.35
C ASP A 123 -1.06 -12.67 -19.26
N ASN A 124 -0.54 -13.13 -18.11
CA ASN A 124 -0.02 -14.50 -17.94
C ASN A 124 -0.76 -15.33 -16.90
N TYR A 125 -1.62 -14.72 -16.08
CA TYR A 125 -2.35 -15.30 -14.94
C TYR A 125 -1.48 -15.86 -13.80
N TYR A 126 -0.19 -15.55 -13.83
CA TYR A 126 0.77 -15.89 -12.78
C TYR A 126 1.71 -14.71 -12.60
N TYR A 127 2.23 -14.52 -11.39
CA TYR A 127 3.42 -13.71 -11.22
C TYR A 127 4.68 -14.48 -11.67
N PRO A 128 5.81 -13.78 -11.92
CA PRO A 128 7.09 -14.46 -12.12
C PRO A 128 7.41 -15.39 -10.95
N SER A 129 7.94 -16.58 -11.21
CA SER A 129 8.37 -17.48 -10.13
C SER A 129 9.60 -16.93 -9.40
N ALA A 130 9.92 -17.48 -8.23
CA ALA A 130 11.15 -17.12 -7.51
C ALA A 130 12.44 -17.32 -8.34
N GLU A 131 12.47 -18.32 -9.23
CA GLU A 131 13.61 -18.57 -10.14
C GLU A 131 13.69 -17.56 -11.29
N GLN A 132 12.53 -17.13 -11.81
CA GLN A 132 12.45 -16.11 -12.87
C GLN A 132 12.77 -14.71 -12.32
N GLY A 133 12.28 -14.43 -11.12
CA GLY A 133 12.45 -13.16 -10.42
C GLY A 133 11.95 -11.96 -11.20
N LEU A 134 12.47 -10.77 -10.85
CA LEU A 134 12.09 -9.52 -11.50
C LEU A 134 12.60 -9.42 -12.95
N GLN A 135 13.58 -10.23 -13.36
CA GLN A 135 14.07 -10.21 -14.74
C GLN A 135 13.03 -10.68 -15.76
N ALA A 136 12.04 -11.48 -15.33
CA ALA A 136 10.89 -11.84 -16.16
C ALA A 136 10.04 -10.62 -16.57
N LEU A 137 10.18 -9.48 -15.87
CA LEU A 137 9.53 -8.23 -16.24
C LEU A 137 10.24 -7.53 -17.39
N VAL A 138 11.50 -7.85 -17.70
CA VAL A 138 12.26 -7.22 -18.78
C VAL A 138 12.32 -8.13 -20.01
N GLU A 139 12.60 -9.41 -19.79
CA GLU A 139 12.74 -10.40 -20.86
C GLU A 139 11.84 -11.60 -20.62
N LYS A 140 11.34 -12.18 -21.71
CA LYS A 140 10.50 -13.37 -21.67
C LYS A 140 11.28 -14.55 -21.06
N PRO A 141 10.83 -15.13 -19.94
CA PRO A 141 11.52 -16.27 -19.34
C PRO A 141 11.46 -17.48 -20.27
N THR A 142 12.59 -18.19 -20.38
CA THR A 142 12.75 -19.39 -21.21
C THR A 142 12.46 -20.68 -20.43
N SER A 143 12.40 -20.59 -19.09
CA SER A 143 12.10 -21.68 -18.17
C SER A 143 10.83 -21.43 -17.38
N GLY A 144 10.26 -22.50 -16.80
CA GLY A 144 9.09 -22.42 -15.95
C GLY A 144 7.78 -22.70 -16.69
N ARG A 145 6.68 -22.11 -16.19
CA ARG A 145 5.34 -22.34 -16.73
C ARG A 145 5.19 -21.68 -18.10
N GLN A 146 4.40 -22.31 -18.96
CA GLN A 146 4.01 -21.68 -20.21
C GLN A 146 3.20 -20.42 -19.93
N LEU A 147 3.65 -19.32 -20.53
CA LEU A 147 3.03 -18.01 -20.42
C LEU A 147 1.82 -17.90 -21.33
N GLY A 148 0.81 -17.17 -20.88
CA GLY A 148 -0.43 -16.93 -21.63
C GLY A 148 -0.18 -16.04 -22.84
N SER A 149 0.11 -14.76 -22.57
CA SER A 149 0.28 -13.73 -23.61
C SER A 149 1.37 -12.72 -23.22
N TYR A 150 2.62 -13.18 -23.05
CA TYR A 150 3.73 -12.30 -22.70
C TYR A 150 3.86 -11.13 -23.69
N ARG A 151 3.81 -9.90 -23.18
CA ARG A 151 3.90 -8.67 -23.97
C ARG A 151 5.26 -8.56 -24.68
N ASP A 152 5.25 -8.30 -25.98
CA ASP A 152 6.46 -8.00 -26.73
C ASP A 152 7.16 -6.77 -26.14
N GLY A 153 8.47 -6.87 -25.91
CA GLY A 153 9.27 -5.82 -25.26
C GLY A 153 9.25 -5.82 -23.73
N GLY A 154 8.58 -6.78 -23.08
CA GLY A 154 8.56 -6.90 -21.62
C GLY A 154 7.62 -5.90 -20.94
N TYR A 155 7.65 -5.85 -19.62
CA TYR A 155 6.83 -5.01 -18.73
C TYR A 155 7.59 -3.80 -18.17
N LEU A 156 8.93 -3.88 -18.12
CA LEU A 156 9.87 -2.83 -17.73
C LEU A 156 11.02 -2.76 -18.73
N ASP A 157 11.60 -1.58 -18.92
CA ASP A 157 12.83 -1.40 -19.71
C ASP A 157 14.04 -2.02 -19.00
N ALA A 158 14.11 -1.86 -17.68
CA ALA A 158 15.13 -2.46 -16.81
C ALA A 158 14.58 -2.58 -15.38
N VAL A 159 15.08 -3.56 -14.63
CA VAL A 159 14.78 -3.65 -13.19
C VAL A 159 15.63 -2.61 -12.45
N PRO A 160 15.02 -1.66 -11.70
CA PRO A 160 15.79 -0.69 -10.93
C PRO A 160 16.49 -1.38 -9.75
N THR A 161 17.61 -0.81 -9.32
CA THR A 161 18.27 -1.15 -8.05
C THR A 161 17.85 -0.18 -6.96
N ASP A 162 17.95 -0.60 -5.71
CA ASP A 162 17.70 0.27 -4.58
C ASP A 162 18.70 1.46 -4.52
N PRO A 163 18.48 2.47 -3.65
CA PRO A 163 19.33 3.65 -3.56
C PRO A 163 20.81 3.38 -3.27
N TRP A 164 21.13 2.18 -2.75
CA TRP A 164 22.47 1.78 -2.38
C TRP A 164 23.11 0.83 -3.40
N GLY A 165 22.42 0.57 -4.53
CA GLY A 165 22.91 -0.25 -5.63
C GLY A 165 22.66 -1.74 -5.43
N HIS A 166 21.86 -2.16 -4.45
CA HIS A 166 21.47 -3.55 -4.28
C HIS A 166 20.24 -3.88 -5.15
N ALA A 167 20.17 -5.13 -5.60
CA ALA A 167 18.97 -5.62 -6.27
C ALA A 167 17.81 -5.74 -5.28
N TYR A 168 16.61 -5.30 -5.70
CA TYR A 168 15.40 -5.57 -4.94
C TYR A 168 15.13 -7.06 -4.83
N ARG A 169 14.71 -7.48 -3.64
CA ARG A 169 14.23 -8.83 -3.38
C ARG A 169 12.77 -8.92 -3.75
N TYR A 170 12.39 -10.07 -4.28
CA TYR A 170 11.05 -10.36 -4.75
C TYR A 170 10.63 -11.72 -4.25
N GLU A 171 9.45 -11.77 -3.65
CA GLU A 171 8.82 -12.97 -3.13
C GLU A 171 7.37 -13.01 -3.61
N GLU A 172 6.92 -14.18 -4.04
CA GLU A 172 5.56 -14.41 -4.52
C GLU A 172 4.90 -15.49 -3.66
N GLU A 173 3.62 -15.29 -3.34
CA GLU A 173 2.84 -16.17 -2.48
C GLU A 173 1.69 -16.85 -3.26
N GLN A 174 1.82 -17.00 -4.59
CA GLN A 174 0.81 -17.61 -5.43
C GLN A 174 0.73 -19.11 -5.23
N TRP A 175 -0.41 -19.55 -4.69
CA TRP A 175 -0.70 -20.98 -4.55
C TRP A 175 -1.66 -21.47 -5.63
N GLY A 176 -1.16 -22.32 -6.53
CA GLY A 176 -1.95 -22.92 -7.59
C GLY A 176 -2.43 -21.90 -8.62
N ARG A 177 -3.73 -21.86 -8.90
CA ARG A 177 -4.35 -20.97 -9.90
C ARG A 177 -5.04 -19.73 -9.31
N THR A 178 -5.08 -19.63 -7.99
CA THR A 178 -5.64 -18.44 -7.32
C THR A 178 -4.63 -17.31 -7.42
N LYS A 179 -5.08 -16.08 -7.65
CA LYS A 179 -4.19 -14.90 -7.56
C LYS A 179 -3.59 -14.84 -6.16
N GLY A 180 -2.26 -14.85 -6.07
CA GLY A 180 -1.54 -14.63 -4.83
C GLY A 180 -1.21 -13.15 -4.60
N SER A 181 -0.37 -12.91 -3.61
CA SER A 181 0.32 -11.64 -3.37
C SER A 181 1.78 -11.75 -3.80
N PHE A 182 2.45 -10.60 -3.88
CA PHE A 182 3.90 -10.51 -3.94
C PHE A 182 4.40 -9.49 -2.93
N VAL A 183 5.68 -9.61 -2.57
CA VAL A 183 6.39 -8.67 -1.71
C VAL A 183 7.69 -8.27 -2.40
N LEU A 184 7.92 -6.96 -2.50
CA LEU A 184 9.22 -6.39 -2.84
C LEU A 184 9.93 -5.99 -1.55
N LYS A 185 11.25 -6.14 -1.47
CA LYS A 185 12.03 -5.79 -0.27
C LYS A 185 13.43 -5.27 -0.59
N THR A 186 13.89 -4.29 0.18
CA THR A 186 15.32 -3.93 0.34
C THR A 186 15.71 -4.11 1.81
N LEU A 187 17.00 -4.40 2.07
CA LEU A 187 17.58 -4.52 3.41
C LEU A 187 18.34 -3.25 3.84
N GLY A 188 17.99 -2.12 3.23
CA GLY A 188 18.65 -0.86 3.51
C GLY A 188 20.11 -0.82 3.05
N LEU A 189 20.79 0.23 3.51
CA LEU A 189 22.22 0.47 3.31
C LEU A 189 23.08 -0.72 3.76
N SER A 190 22.70 -1.41 4.84
CA SER A 190 23.51 -2.47 5.43
C SER A 190 23.54 -3.77 4.63
N ALA A 191 22.55 -3.97 3.75
CA ALA A 191 22.26 -5.27 3.11
C ALA A 191 22.08 -6.44 4.11
N GLN A 192 21.79 -6.15 5.37
CA GLN A 192 21.55 -7.13 6.44
C GLN A 192 20.15 -6.94 7.02
N PRO A 193 19.46 -8.01 7.46
CA PRO A 193 18.13 -7.89 8.03
C PRO A 193 18.10 -7.00 9.28
N GLY A 194 17.10 -6.14 9.37
CA GLY A 194 16.80 -5.32 10.54
C GLY A 194 17.30 -3.88 10.37
N GLY A 195 17.77 -3.27 11.46
CA GLY A 195 18.24 -1.88 11.46
C GLY A 195 17.11 -0.84 11.47
N ASP A 196 17.53 0.42 11.46
CA ASP A 196 16.67 1.61 11.47
C ASP A 196 17.19 2.67 10.48
N GLY A 197 16.34 3.65 10.15
CA GLY A 197 16.65 4.73 9.23
C GLY A 197 17.09 4.20 7.87
N ALA A 198 18.29 4.58 7.44
CA ALA A 198 18.87 4.11 6.16
C ALA A 198 19.18 2.61 6.15
N ASN A 199 19.32 1.96 7.31
CA ASN A 199 19.57 0.53 7.39
C ASN A 199 18.30 -0.30 7.49
N ALA A 200 17.13 0.32 7.66
CA ALA A 200 15.88 -0.38 7.89
C ALA A 200 15.49 -1.27 6.69
N ASP A 201 14.99 -2.46 7.01
CA ASP A 201 14.28 -3.31 6.05
C ASP A 201 13.01 -2.60 5.57
N ILE A 202 12.89 -2.36 4.26
CA ILE A 202 11.70 -1.75 3.66
C ILE A 202 11.07 -2.76 2.71
N SER A 203 9.76 -2.98 2.85
CA SER A 203 9.00 -3.87 1.97
C SER A 203 7.79 -3.19 1.35
N SER A 204 7.29 -3.72 0.23
CA SER A 204 6.10 -3.18 -0.44
C SER A 204 4.83 -3.24 0.43
N ARG A 205 4.85 -3.93 1.58
CA ARG A 205 3.73 -3.93 2.55
C ARG A 205 3.46 -2.55 3.13
N VAL A 206 4.50 -1.73 3.31
CA VAL A 206 4.38 -0.33 3.79
C VAL A 206 4.26 0.69 2.66
N LEU A 207 4.19 0.24 1.39
CA LEU A 207 4.11 1.13 0.24
C LEU A 207 2.92 2.11 0.32
N PRO A 208 1.71 1.71 0.77
CA PRO A 208 0.62 2.67 0.92
C PRO A 208 0.95 3.82 1.88
N TYR A 209 1.69 3.53 2.95
CA TYR A 209 2.13 4.53 3.94
C TYR A 209 3.19 5.45 3.35
N LEU A 210 4.19 4.89 2.66
CA LEU A 210 5.23 5.69 2.00
C LEU A 210 4.66 6.60 0.91
N GLN A 211 3.73 6.10 0.08
CA GLN A 211 3.03 6.90 -0.91
C GLN A 211 2.19 8.00 -0.27
N HIS A 212 1.54 7.71 0.86
CA HIS A 212 0.79 8.71 1.61
C HIS A 212 1.69 9.85 2.09
N LEU A 213 2.82 9.52 2.72
CA LEU A 213 3.80 10.50 3.18
C LEU A 213 4.40 11.28 2.00
N ALA A 214 4.72 10.63 0.88
CA ALA A 214 5.22 11.29 -0.32
C ALA A 214 4.24 12.36 -0.83
N ARG A 215 2.94 12.03 -0.92
CA ARG A 215 1.89 13.00 -1.30
C ARG A 215 1.79 14.17 -0.32
N MET A 216 1.86 13.89 0.98
CA MET A 216 1.84 14.95 2.00
C MET A 216 3.03 15.90 1.88
N GLN A 217 4.20 15.41 1.47
CA GLN A 217 5.40 16.22 1.25
C GLN A 217 5.46 16.84 -0.15
N GLY A 218 4.58 16.45 -1.08
CA GLY A 218 4.57 16.92 -2.47
C GLY A 218 5.73 16.37 -3.31
N VAL A 219 6.11 15.11 -3.08
CA VAL A 219 7.25 14.42 -3.73
C VAL A 219 6.86 13.06 -4.34
N ASP A 220 5.57 12.86 -4.61
CA ASP A 220 5.00 11.62 -5.16
C ASP A 220 5.29 11.41 -6.66
#